data_AF-A0A0S8CCE3-F1
#
_entry.id   AF-A0A0S8CCE3-F1
#
_cell.length_a   1.000
_cell.length_b   1.000
_cell.length_c   1.000
_cell.angle_alpha   90.00
_cell.angle_beta   90.00
_cell.angle_gamma   90.00
#
_symmetry.space_group_name_H-M   'P 1'
#
loop_
_entity.id
_entity.type
_entity.pdbx_description
1 polymer ?
#
loop_
_entity_poly.entity_id
_entity_poly.type
_entity_poly.pdbx_seq_one_letter_code
_entity_poly.pdbx_strand_id
1 'polypeptide(L)'
;MKRVVAVVVMVSLLVNCAYSSKRYDEYRVKGPIVISERVGEVLDAEEKEHFGLFPKIYVYPVSYPVEAATFFELEGGGYEVRIATGYDTVVAVNRDLNAIRILRDYVDYHEEIIDSRGVFEKRWSIVGYDDLGQPITKREIERVRNHRSTVACAAGGGGLALGVGSLWAFATFIGGGFGTSEELVEGTGDAGIIMLCTAGVAILATGAGFFVGRGFDNTRARDAVEESRKPRVVE
;
A
#
# COMPACT_ATOMS: atom_id res chain seq x y z
N MET A 1 36.01 -7.70 13.27
CA MET A 1 35.27 -6.97 12.21
C MET A 1 33.98 -7.66 11.76
N LYS A 2 33.98 -8.96 11.39
CA LYS A 2 32.77 -9.66 10.88
C LYS A 2 31.53 -9.60 11.80
N ARG A 3 31.72 -9.69 13.13
CA ARG A 3 30.62 -9.62 14.11
C ARG A 3 30.00 -8.22 14.25
N VAL A 4 30.78 -7.18 14.04
CA VAL A 4 30.30 -5.79 14.14
C VAL A 4 29.42 -5.44 12.94
N VAL A 5 29.80 -5.90 11.74
CA VAL A 5 29.00 -5.70 10.51
C VAL A 5 27.65 -6.41 10.62
N ALA A 6 27.62 -7.65 11.11
CA ALA A 6 26.37 -8.40 11.29
C ALA A 6 25.41 -7.70 12.29
N VAL A 7 25.94 -7.15 13.39
CA VAL A 7 25.15 -6.41 14.38
C VAL A 7 24.64 -5.09 13.81
N VAL A 8 25.44 -4.35 13.05
CA VAL A 8 25.01 -3.09 12.42
C VAL A 8 23.92 -3.34 11.37
N VAL A 9 24.05 -4.41 10.57
CA VAL A 9 23.02 -4.81 9.58
C VAL A 9 21.73 -5.22 10.28
N MET A 10 21.82 -6.02 11.35
CA MET A 10 20.66 -6.47 12.12
C MET A 10 19.95 -5.32 12.84
N VAL A 11 20.70 -4.40 13.47
CA VAL A 11 20.14 -3.19 14.11
C VAL A 11 19.50 -2.26 13.08
N SER A 12 20.11 -2.09 11.91
CA SER A 12 19.53 -1.28 10.82
C SER A 12 18.24 -1.88 10.24
N LEU A 13 18.13 -3.22 10.23
CA LEU A 13 16.91 -3.94 9.89
C LEU A 13 15.84 -3.75 10.98
N LEU A 14 16.21 -3.86 12.26
CA LEU A 14 15.29 -3.71 13.39
C LEU A 14 14.77 -2.27 13.58
N VAL A 15 15.63 -1.26 13.40
CA VAL A 15 15.23 0.16 13.49
C VAL A 15 14.32 0.56 12.31
N ASN A 16 14.42 -0.13 11.15
CA ASN A 16 13.47 0.02 10.04
C ASN A 16 12.15 -0.75 10.24
N CYS A 17 12.03 -1.60 11.26
CA CYS A 17 10.77 -2.27 11.61
C CYS A 17 9.89 -1.43 12.54
N ALA A 18 10.41 -0.36 13.15
CA ALA A 18 9.60 0.58 13.90
C ALA A 18 8.75 1.41 12.92
N TYR A 19 7.50 0.96 12.75
CA TYR A 19 6.43 1.63 12.04
C TYR A 19 6.16 2.96 12.74
N SER A 20 6.56 4.09 12.15
CA SER A 20 6.00 5.38 12.57
C SER A 20 4.67 5.55 11.85
N SER A 21 3.65 4.78 12.23
CA SER A 21 2.28 5.17 11.93
C SER A 21 2.06 6.51 12.64
N LYS A 22 2.03 7.61 11.89
CA LYS A 22 1.48 8.87 12.42
C LYS A 22 0.12 8.53 13.03
N ARG A 23 -0.05 8.85 14.32
CA ARG A 23 -1.20 8.44 15.15
C ARG A 23 -2.51 8.66 14.42
N TYR A 24 -3.27 7.59 14.25
CA TYR A 24 -4.64 7.63 13.72
C TYR A 24 -5.65 8.21 14.72
N ASP A 25 -5.20 8.49 15.95
CA ASP A 25 -6.06 8.85 17.07
C ASP A 25 -6.29 10.37 17.18
N GLU A 26 -5.48 11.19 16.49
CA GLU A 26 -5.60 12.65 16.56
C GLU A 26 -6.21 13.17 15.25
N TYR A 27 -7.49 13.52 15.28
CA TYR A 27 -8.21 14.26 14.23
C TYR A 27 -9.31 15.12 14.84
N ARG A 28 -9.81 16.11 14.08
CA ARG A 28 -10.88 16.99 14.53
C ARG A 28 -12.04 16.93 13.57
N VAL A 29 -13.24 16.75 14.13
CA VAL A 29 -14.49 16.75 13.38
C VAL A 29 -14.96 18.19 13.22
N LYS A 30 -15.33 18.57 12.00
CA LYS A 30 -15.81 19.93 11.67
C LYS A 30 -17.33 20.04 11.82
N GLY A 31 -18.08 19.07 11.29
CA GLY A 31 -19.54 19.07 11.34
C GLY A 31 -20.15 17.98 10.44
N PRO A 32 -21.47 17.72 10.56
CA PRO A 32 -22.15 16.76 9.72
C PRO A 32 -22.13 17.20 8.25
N ILE A 33 -22.12 16.24 7.34
CA ILE A 33 -22.20 16.49 5.90
C ILE A 33 -23.44 15.84 5.31
N VAL A 34 -24.09 16.57 4.41
CA VAL A 34 -25.04 16.00 3.45
C VAL A 34 -24.24 15.44 2.28
N ILE A 35 -24.40 14.13 2.03
CA ILE A 35 -23.70 13.45 0.94
C ILE A 35 -24.36 13.81 -0.38
N SER A 36 -25.67 13.64 -0.48
CA SER A 36 -26.46 13.85 -1.70
C SER A 36 -27.73 14.59 -1.35
N GLU A 37 -28.39 15.25 -2.31
CA GLU A 37 -29.75 15.76 -2.08
C GLU A 37 -30.75 14.62 -1.79
N ARG A 38 -30.38 13.39 -2.14
CA ARG A 38 -31.19 12.18 -2.01
C ARG A 38 -31.00 11.45 -0.69
N VAL A 39 -29.83 11.63 -0.08
CA VAL A 39 -29.46 11.05 1.22
C VAL A 39 -29.29 12.21 2.18
N GLY A 40 -30.17 12.30 3.17
CA GLY A 40 -30.12 13.37 4.16
C GLY A 40 -28.82 13.41 4.98
N GLU A 41 -28.81 14.17 6.07
CA GLU A 41 -27.67 14.17 7.01
C GLU A 41 -27.48 12.80 7.70
N VAL A 42 -28.54 12.00 7.75
CA VAL A 42 -28.56 10.65 8.32
C VAL A 42 -29.02 9.70 7.24
N LEU A 43 -28.21 8.67 7.00
CA LEU A 43 -28.54 7.55 6.13
C LEU A 43 -29.28 6.49 6.94
N ASP A 44 -30.50 6.16 6.56
CA ASP A 44 -31.29 5.13 7.23
C ASP A 44 -30.96 3.70 6.73
N ALA A 45 -31.59 2.69 7.33
CA ALA A 45 -31.36 1.31 6.98
C ALA A 45 -31.84 0.93 5.56
N GLU A 46 -32.88 1.59 5.05
CA GLU A 46 -33.43 1.34 3.71
C GLU A 46 -32.51 1.94 2.63
N GLU A 47 -32.09 3.19 2.82
CA GLU A 47 -31.11 3.88 1.97
C GLU A 47 -29.78 3.12 1.95
N LYS A 48 -29.33 2.63 3.11
CA LYS A 48 -28.13 1.79 3.20
C LYS A 48 -28.20 0.60 2.26
N GLU A 49 -29.29 -0.18 2.32
CA GLU A 49 -29.46 -1.37 1.49
C GLU A 49 -29.49 -1.01 0.01
N HIS A 50 -30.20 0.08 -0.31
CA HIS A 50 -30.32 0.59 -1.67
C HIS A 50 -28.96 1.00 -2.28
N PHE A 51 -28.11 1.69 -1.53
CA PHE A 51 -26.77 2.11 -2.00
C PHE A 51 -25.68 1.05 -1.80
N GLY A 52 -26.02 -0.10 -1.21
CA GLY A 52 -25.06 -1.16 -0.90
C GLY A 52 -23.95 -0.71 0.07
N LEU A 53 -24.24 0.27 0.93
CA LEU A 53 -23.30 0.76 1.94
C LEU A 53 -23.31 -0.17 3.16
N PHE A 54 -22.16 -0.30 3.83
CA PHE A 54 -22.03 -1.11 5.04
C PHE A 54 -22.59 -2.54 4.90
N PRO A 55 -22.24 -3.29 3.84
CA PRO A 55 -22.79 -4.62 3.60
C PRO A 55 -22.52 -5.57 4.76
N LYS A 56 -21.43 -5.32 5.51
CA LYS A 56 -21.11 -5.99 6.77
C LYS A 56 -20.45 -4.99 7.72
N ILE A 57 -21.01 -4.80 8.92
CA ILE A 57 -20.30 -4.13 10.01
C ILE A 57 -19.90 -5.20 11.02
N TYR A 58 -18.62 -5.54 10.99
CA TYR A 58 -18.02 -6.40 12.01
C TYR A 58 -17.27 -5.55 13.01
N VAL A 59 -17.79 -5.51 14.23
CA VAL A 59 -16.97 -5.18 15.38
C VAL A 59 -16.72 -6.51 16.07
N TYR A 60 -15.50 -7.02 15.90
CA TYR A 60 -15.14 -8.38 16.29
C TYR A 60 -15.67 -8.73 17.70
N PRO A 61 -16.33 -9.89 17.89
CA PRO A 61 -16.61 -10.96 16.93
C PRO A 61 -18.03 -10.94 16.34
N VAL A 62 -18.79 -9.84 16.46
CA VAL A 62 -20.24 -9.81 16.18
C VAL A 62 -20.56 -8.92 14.97
N SER A 63 -21.52 -9.34 14.16
CA SER A 63 -22.13 -8.50 13.12
C SER A 63 -23.25 -7.70 13.74
N TYR A 64 -23.19 -6.37 13.61
CA TYR A 64 -24.21 -5.49 14.18
C TYR A 64 -25.23 -5.08 13.12
N PRO A 65 -26.55 -5.09 13.44
CA PRO A 65 -27.53 -4.45 12.58
C PRO A 65 -27.27 -2.95 12.58
N VAL A 66 -27.19 -2.37 11.38
CA VAL A 66 -27.04 -0.92 11.20
C VAL A 66 -28.43 -0.32 11.19
N GLU A 67 -28.66 0.63 12.08
CA GLU A 67 -29.93 1.36 12.16
C GLU A 67 -29.85 2.68 11.39
N ALA A 68 -28.74 3.41 11.58
CA ALA A 68 -28.51 4.67 10.92
C ALA A 68 -27.01 4.96 10.82
N ALA A 69 -26.62 5.81 9.86
CA ALA A 69 -25.26 6.32 9.76
C ALA A 69 -25.24 7.82 9.52
N THR A 70 -24.36 8.54 10.21
CA THR A 70 -24.16 9.98 10.04
C THR A 70 -22.72 10.24 9.65
N PHE A 71 -22.53 11.07 8.63
CA PHE A 71 -21.21 11.41 8.12
C PHE A 71 -20.79 12.79 8.59
N PHE A 72 -19.53 12.93 8.97
CA PHE A 72 -18.95 14.17 9.46
C PHE A 72 -17.67 14.51 8.70
N GLU A 73 -17.49 15.76 8.30
CA GLU A 73 -16.25 16.22 7.67
C GLU A 73 -15.12 16.33 8.70
N LEU A 74 -13.90 15.96 8.27
CA LEU A 74 -12.69 16.12 9.08
C LEU A 74 -11.94 17.40 8.72
N GLU A 75 -11.33 18.03 9.72
CA GLU A 75 -10.37 19.11 9.50
C GLU A 75 -9.14 18.58 8.73
N GLY A 76 -8.83 19.21 7.60
CA GLY A 76 -7.77 18.75 6.71
C GLY A 76 -8.19 17.70 5.68
N GLY A 77 -9.48 17.34 5.61
CA GLY A 77 -10.05 16.49 4.57
C GLY A 77 -10.28 15.03 5.00
N GLY A 78 -11.25 14.40 4.33
CA GLY A 78 -11.78 13.10 4.74
C GLY A 78 -13.11 13.23 5.48
N TYR A 79 -13.63 12.10 5.95
CA TYR A 79 -14.83 12.04 6.77
C TYR A 79 -14.72 10.99 7.88
N GLU A 80 -15.46 11.24 8.95
CA GLU A 80 -15.85 10.24 9.95
C GLU A 80 -17.26 9.77 9.63
N VAL A 81 -17.52 8.48 9.78
CA VAL A 81 -18.89 7.94 9.77
C VAL A 81 -19.17 7.37 11.15
N ARG A 82 -20.26 7.83 11.76
CA ARG A 82 -20.83 7.27 12.99
C ARG A 82 -22.00 6.40 12.61
N ILE A 83 -21.92 5.13 12.94
CA ILE A 83 -22.95 4.16 12.65
C ILE A 83 -23.63 3.80 13.96
N ALA A 84 -24.90 4.18 14.07
CA ALA A 84 -25.77 3.70 15.12
C ALA A 84 -26.12 2.23 14.84
N THR A 85 -25.85 1.40 15.82
CA THR A 85 -26.28 0.01 15.86
C THR A 85 -27.28 -0.15 17.00
N GLY A 86 -28.04 -1.25 17.04
CA GLY A 86 -29.02 -1.48 18.11
C GLY A 86 -28.43 -1.63 19.53
N TYR A 87 -27.11 -1.57 19.69
CA TYR A 87 -26.41 -1.69 20.99
C TYR A 87 -25.47 -0.53 21.26
N ASP A 88 -24.68 -0.14 20.26
CA ASP A 88 -23.59 0.83 20.38
C ASP A 88 -23.50 1.76 19.18
N THR A 89 -22.73 2.85 19.34
CA THR A 89 -22.29 3.67 18.21
C THR A 89 -20.88 3.26 17.80
N VAL A 90 -20.73 2.91 16.53
CA VAL A 90 -19.47 2.50 15.93
C VAL A 90 -18.95 3.61 15.05
N VAL A 91 -17.65 3.89 15.10
CA VAL A 91 -17.02 4.95 14.32
C VAL A 91 -15.97 4.39 13.38
N ALA A 92 -16.00 4.84 12.14
CA ALA A 92 -14.96 4.59 11.15
C ALA A 92 -14.52 5.90 10.50
N VAL A 93 -13.24 5.98 10.16
CA VAL A 93 -12.61 7.24 9.73
C VAL A 93 -11.88 7.04 8.41
N ASN A 94 -12.23 7.85 7.42
CA ASN A 94 -11.58 7.90 6.12
C ASN A 94 -10.87 9.24 5.96
N ARG A 95 -9.53 9.23 5.93
CA ARG A 95 -8.70 10.45 5.85
C ARG A 95 -8.23 10.77 4.43
N ASP A 96 -8.79 10.15 3.38
CA ASP A 96 -8.49 10.59 2.02
C ASP A 96 -9.06 12.01 1.80
N LEU A 97 -8.24 12.89 1.25
CA LEU A 97 -8.64 14.26 0.90
C LEU A 97 -9.79 14.29 -0.09
N ASN A 98 -9.91 13.24 -0.92
CA ASN A 98 -11.00 13.11 -1.88
C ASN A 98 -12.14 12.23 -1.38
N ALA A 99 -12.09 11.71 -0.14
CA ALA A 99 -13.05 10.73 0.36
C ALA A 99 -14.50 11.21 0.22
N ILE A 100 -14.78 12.46 0.60
CA ILE A 100 -16.11 13.06 0.46
C ILE A 100 -16.52 13.13 -1.01
N ARG A 101 -15.64 13.58 -1.91
CA ARG A 101 -15.96 13.69 -3.35
C ARG A 101 -16.25 12.32 -3.97
N ILE A 102 -15.49 11.30 -3.58
CA ILE A 102 -15.69 9.92 -4.03
C ILE A 102 -17.04 9.40 -3.51
N LEU A 103 -17.35 9.65 -2.25
CA LEU A 103 -18.60 9.24 -1.62
C LEU A 103 -19.81 9.89 -2.30
N ARG A 104 -19.75 11.19 -2.59
CA ARG A 104 -20.81 11.89 -3.34
C ARG A 104 -20.98 11.31 -4.74
N ASP A 105 -19.89 11.17 -5.48
CA ASP A 105 -19.92 10.62 -6.83
C ASP A 105 -20.47 9.18 -6.86
N TYR A 106 -20.20 8.40 -5.80
CA TYR A 106 -20.80 7.08 -5.64
C TYR A 106 -22.31 7.17 -5.42
N VAL A 107 -22.77 7.91 -4.42
CA VAL A 107 -24.20 7.99 -4.08
C VAL A 107 -25.03 8.63 -5.21
N ASP A 108 -24.52 9.68 -5.85
CA ASP A 108 -25.23 10.42 -6.89
C ASP A 108 -25.37 9.61 -8.19
N TYR A 109 -24.36 8.81 -8.54
CA TYR A 109 -24.30 8.16 -9.86
C TYR A 109 -24.41 6.62 -9.83
N HIS A 110 -24.42 5.97 -8.66
CA HIS A 110 -24.56 4.51 -8.61
C HIS A 110 -25.94 4.05 -9.09
N GLU A 111 -26.94 4.92 -9.09
CA GLU A 111 -28.33 4.59 -9.38
C GLU A 111 -28.69 4.58 -10.89
N GLU A 112 -28.03 5.38 -11.72
CA GLU A 112 -28.54 5.65 -13.08
C GLU A 112 -28.00 4.75 -14.18
N ILE A 113 -26.91 3.99 -13.97
CA ILE A 113 -26.27 3.28 -15.09
C ILE A 113 -25.82 1.89 -14.67
N ILE A 114 -26.54 0.87 -15.13
CA ILE A 114 -26.04 -0.49 -15.26
C ILE A 114 -24.84 -0.41 -16.22
N ASP A 115 -23.62 -0.42 -15.66
CA ASP A 115 -22.26 -0.19 -16.26
C ASP A 115 -21.46 0.99 -15.63
N SER A 116 -22.03 1.78 -14.70
CA SER A 116 -21.33 2.89 -14.03
C SER A 116 -20.18 2.45 -13.15
N ARG A 117 -20.29 1.27 -12.51
CA ARG A 117 -19.28 0.83 -11.52
C ARG A 117 -17.89 0.75 -12.12
N GLY A 118 -17.75 0.22 -13.34
CA GLY A 118 -16.45 0.16 -14.03
C GLY A 118 -15.90 1.54 -14.38
N VAL A 119 -16.77 2.48 -14.76
CA VAL A 119 -16.39 3.88 -15.05
C VAL A 119 -15.96 4.60 -13.78
N PHE A 120 -16.71 4.44 -12.69
CA PHE A 120 -16.39 4.96 -11.36
C PHE A 120 -15.05 4.41 -10.86
N GLU A 121 -14.89 3.08 -10.89
CA GLU A 121 -13.67 2.40 -10.46
C GLU A 121 -12.46 2.87 -11.26
N LYS A 122 -12.61 3.05 -12.57
CA LYS A 122 -11.56 3.58 -13.43
C LYS A 122 -11.25 5.06 -13.15
N ARG A 123 -12.29 5.91 -13.01
CA ARG A 123 -12.16 7.36 -12.76
C ARG A 123 -11.39 7.63 -11.47
N TRP A 124 -11.75 6.94 -10.40
CA TRP A 124 -11.13 7.11 -9.09
C TRP A 124 -9.92 6.21 -8.86
N SER A 125 -9.58 5.37 -9.85
CA SER A 125 -8.48 4.40 -9.76
C SER A 125 -8.61 3.51 -8.53
N ILE A 126 -9.78 2.92 -8.37
CA ILE A 126 -10.13 2.03 -7.26
C ILE A 126 -9.35 0.72 -7.42
N VAL A 127 -8.76 0.27 -6.32
CA VAL A 127 -7.98 -0.98 -6.25
C VAL A 127 -8.68 -2.07 -5.46
N GLY A 128 -9.72 -1.70 -4.71
CA GLY A 128 -10.42 -2.56 -3.78
C GLY A 128 -11.40 -1.76 -2.94
N TYR A 129 -12.07 -2.46 -2.04
CA TYR A 129 -13.04 -1.92 -1.10
C TYR A 129 -12.68 -2.41 0.30
N ASP A 130 -12.94 -1.59 1.32
CA ASP A 130 -12.80 -2.00 2.72
C ASP A 130 -14.02 -2.78 3.22
N ASP A 131 -13.97 -3.19 4.49
CA ASP A 131 -15.04 -3.96 5.14
C ASP A 131 -16.38 -3.21 5.18
N LEU A 132 -16.36 -1.87 5.14
CA LEU A 132 -17.55 -1.03 5.09
C LEU A 132 -18.11 -0.85 3.66
N GLY A 133 -17.45 -1.44 2.67
CA GLY A 133 -17.78 -1.27 1.26
C GLY A 133 -17.32 0.07 0.68
N GLN A 134 -16.45 0.82 1.38
CA GLN A 134 -15.94 2.08 0.85
C GLN A 134 -14.77 1.83 -0.10
N PRO A 135 -14.68 2.58 -1.21
CA PRO A 135 -13.60 2.43 -2.17
C PRO A 135 -12.24 2.83 -1.60
N ILE A 136 -11.19 2.06 -1.97
CA ILE A 136 -9.78 2.36 -1.69
C ILE A 136 -9.10 2.77 -2.99
N THR A 137 -8.50 3.97 -3.01
CA THR A 137 -7.89 4.51 -4.24
C THR A 137 -6.40 4.19 -4.33
N LYS A 138 -5.85 4.13 -5.56
CA LYS A 138 -4.40 4.07 -5.76
C LYS A 138 -3.66 5.22 -5.07
N ARG A 139 -4.23 6.44 -5.12
CA ARG A 139 -3.60 7.64 -4.56
C ARG A 139 -3.47 7.56 -3.04
N GLU A 140 -4.46 7.00 -2.37
CA GLU A 140 -4.43 6.76 -0.94
C GLU A 140 -3.34 5.76 -0.56
N ILE A 141 -3.29 4.62 -1.28
CA ILE A 141 -2.21 3.63 -1.10
C ILE A 141 -0.84 4.30 -1.29
N GLU A 142 -0.67 5.09 -2.35
CA GLU A 142 0.60 5.77 -2.62
C GLU A 142 1.00 6.76 -1.54
N ARG A 143 0.04 7.40 -0.87
CA ARG A 143 0.29 8.33 0.24
C ARG A 143 0.77 7.60 1.50
N VAL A 144 0.21 6.43 1.79
CA VAL A 144 0.56 5.61 2.95
C VAL A 144 1.78 4.72 2.67
N ARG A 145 2.08 4.47 1.38
CA ARG A 145 3.15 3.59 0.95
C ARG A 145 4.51 4.06 1.46
N ASN A 146 5.12 3.18 2.22
CA ASN A 146 6.52 3.30 2.59
C ASN A 146 7.37 2.52 1.58
N HIS A 147 8.38 3.15 0.97
CA HIS A 147 9.24 2.53 -0.05
C HIS A 147 10.31 1.59 0.52
N ARG A 148 10.21 1.21 1.80
CA ARG A 148 11.23 0.41 2.50
C ARG A 148 11.47 -0.95 1.84
N SER A 149 10.42 -1.71 1.48
CA SER A 149 10.62 -3.05 0.88
C SER A 149 11.12 -2.92 -0.56
N THR A 150 10.65 -1.90 -1.31
CA THR A 150 11.18 -1.54 -2.63
C THR A 150 12.69 -1.29 -2.58
N VAL A 151 13.13 -0.45 -1.65
CA VAL A 151 14.56 -0.11 -1.49
C VAL A 151 15.37 -1.33 -1.03
N ALA A 152 14.87 -2.09 -0.06
CA ALA A 152 15.56 -3.27 0.44
C ALA A 152 15.69 -4.38 -0.62
N CYS A 153 14.63 -4.66 -1.38
CA CYS A 153 14.65 -5.67 -2.44
C CYS A 153 15.49 -5.24 -3.65
N ALA A 154 15.45 -3.97 -4.05
CA ALA A 154 16.31 -3.44 -5.11
C ALA A 154 17.80 -3.46 -4.70
N ALA A 155 18.11 -3.02 -3.48
CA ALA A 155 19.48 -3.05 -2.95
C ALA A 155 20.00 -4.48 -2.77
N GLY A 156 19.17 -5.41 -2.30
CA GLY A 156 19.51 -6.83 -2.18
C GLY A 156 19.78 -7.49 -3.54
N GLY A 157 18.96 -7.21 -4.54
CA GLY A 157 19.15 -7.69 -5.91
C GLY A 157 20.46 -7.17 -6.54
N GLY A 158 20.73 -5.87 -6.39
CA GLY A 158 21.98 -5.26 -6.87
C GLY A 158 23.21 -5.77 -6.12
N GLY A 159 23.12 -5.94 -4.79
CA GLY A 159 24.22 -6.43 -3.95
C GLY A 159 24.61 -7.89 -4.25
N LEU A 160 23.63 -8.77 -4.48
CA LEU A 160 23.89 -10.15 -4.88
C LEU A 160 24.53 -10.24 -6.26
N ALA A 161 24.06 -9.45 -7.22
CA ALA A 161 24.62 -9.47 -8.57
C ALA A 161 26.05 -8.91 -8.63
N LEU A 162 26.34 -7.84 -7.87
CA LEU A 162 27.71 -7.31 -7.74
C LEU A 162 28.62 -8.27 -6.95
N GLY A 163 28.10 -8.94 -5.90
CA GLY A 163 28.85 -9.94 -5.13
C GLY A 163 29.21 -11.18 -5.94
N VAL A 164 28.27 -11.73 -6.71
CA VAL A 164 28.52 -12.87 -7.60
C VAL A 164 29.39 -12.46 -8.80
N GLY A 165 29.13 -11.30 -9.40
CA GLY A 165 29.94 -10.78 -10.51
C GLY A 165 31.38 -10.51 -10.11
N SER A 166 31.61 -9.96 -8.92
CA SER A 166 32.97 -9.72 -8.40
C SER A 166 33.70 -11.02 -8.00
N LEU A 167 33.00 -12.02 -7.46
CA LEU A 167 33.58 -13.35 -7.20
C LEU A 167 33.99 -14.07 -8.49
N TRP A 168 33.15 -13.98 -9.53
CA TRP A 168 33.46 -14.56 -10.83
C TRP A 168 34.58 -13.82 -11.56
N ALA A 169 34.58 -12.48 -11.54
CA ALA A 169 35.66 -11.67 -12.11
C ALA A 169 37.00 -11.90 -11.37
N PHE A 170 36.95 -12.11 -10.06
CA PHE A 170 38.13 -12.46 -9.27
C PHE A 170 38.62 -13.88 -9.58
N ALA A 171 37.72 -14.84 -9.80
CA ALA A 171 38.06 -16.20 -10.20
C ALA A 171 38.69 -16.27 -11.60
N THR A 172 38.20 -15.50 -12.57
CA THR A 172 38.84 -15.38 -13.89
C THR A 172 40.17 -14.63 -13.83
N PHE A 173 40.31 -13.60 -13.00
CA PHE A 173 41.58 -12.91 -12.79
C PHE A 173 42.64 -13.84 -12.17
N ILE A 174 42.28 -14.65 -11.16
CA ILE A 174 43.19 -15.65 -10.59
C ILE A 174 43.48 -16.78 -11.59
N GLY A 175 42.48 -17.28 -12.31
CA GLY A 175 42.67 -18.32 -13.32
C GLY A 175 43.59 -17.89 -14.46
N GLY A 176 43.49 -16.65 -14.92
CA GLY A 176 44.37 -16.07 -15.94
C GLY A 176 45.74 -15.63 -15.42
N GLY A 177 45.85 -15.24 -14.15
CA GLY A 177 47.12 -14.82 -13.53
C GLY A 177 48.11 -15.97 -13.24
N PHE A 178 47.63 -17.21 -13.23
CA PHE A 178 48.45 -18.42 -13.05
C PHE A 178 48.53 -19.32 -14.30
N GLY A 179 47.88 -18.91 -15.41
CA GLY A 179 47.96 -19.57 -16.71
C GLY A 179 49.12 -19.01 -17.55
N THR A 180 49.98 -19.90 -18.04
CA THR A 180 51.20 -19.62 -18.81
C THR A 180 50.93 -18.92 -20.15
N SER A 181 51.84 -18.00 -20.50
CA SER A 181 52.22 -17.44 -21.82
C SER A 181 51.36 -17.76 -23.07
N GLU A 182 51.07 -16.68 -23.82
CA GLU A 182 50.56 -16.57 -25.21
C GLU A 182 49.05 -16.46 -25.48
N GLU A 183 48.13 -16.91 -24.62
CA GLU A 183 46.67 -16.75 -24.88
C GLU A 183 46.05 -15.45 -24.34
N LEU A 184 46.83 -14.60 -23.65
CA LEU A 184 46.29 -13.43 -22.92
C LEU A 184 45.70 -12.32 -23.82
N VAL A 185 46.02 -12.29 -25.11
CA VAL A 185 45.50 -11.27 -26.04
C VAL A 185 44.11 -11.65 -26.58
N GLU A 186 43.80 -12.94 -26.74
CA GLU A 186 42.44 -13.40 -27.09
C GLU A 186 41.47 -13.32 -25.89
N GLY A 187 41.96 -13.50 -24.65
CA GLY A 187 41.13 -13.50 -23.43
C GLY A 187 40.56 -12.14 -23.01
N THR A 188 41.00 -11.03 -23.59
CA THR A 188 40.46 -9.68 -23.25
C THR A 188 39.09 -9.41 -23.85
N GLY A 189 38.76 -10.02 -25.00
CA GLY A 189 37.43 -9.95 -25.60
C GLY A 189 36.37 -10.64 -24.72
N ASP A 190 36.72 -11.80 -24.18
CA ASP A 190 35.85 -12.58 -23.30
C ASP A 190 35.64 -11.89 -21.94
N ALA A 191 36.67 -11.25 -21.38
CA ALA A 191 36.54 -10.45 -20.16
C ALA A 191 35.53 -9.28 -20.33
N GLY A 192 35.54 -8.62 -21.49
CA GLY A 192 34.57 -7.57 -21.84
C GLY A 192 33.14 -8.10 -21.97
N ILE A 193 32.95 -9.26 -22.61
CA ILE A 193 31.65 -9.92 -22.73
C ILE A 193 31.13 -10.38 -21.36
N ILE A 194 31.99 -10.95 -20.52
CA ILE A 194 31.63 -11.38 -19.16
C ILE A 194 31.24 -10.17 -18.29
N MET A 195 31.93 -9.05 -18.41
CA MET A 195 31.57 -7.81 -17.72
C MET A 195 30.20 -7.28 -18.17
N LEU A 196 29.90 -7.37 -19.48
CA LEU A 196 28.60 -7.02 -20.05
C LEU A 196 27.49 -7.96 -19.58
N CYS A 197 27.73 -9.27 -19.52
CA CYS A 197 26.79 -10.25 -19.01
C CYS A 197 26.51 -10.07 -17.51
N THR A 198 27.54 -9.82 -16.70
CA THR A 198 27.39 -9.58 -15.26
C THR A 198 26.68 -8.26 -14.96
N ALA A 199 26.99 -7.19 -15.71
CA ALA A 199 26.26 -5.93 -15.63
C ALA A 199 24.78 -6.08 -16.06
N GLY A 200 24.51 -6.83 -17.13
CA GLY A 200 23.15 -7.13 -17.59
C GLY A 200 22.33 -7.89 -16.54
N VAL A 201 22.91 -8.94 -15.93
CA VAL A 201 22.27 -9.69 -14.84
C VAL A 201 22.03 -8.79 -13.62
N ALA A 202 22.95 -7.89 -13.29
CA ALA A 202 22.78 -6.95 -12.18
C ALA A 202 21.64 -5.96 -12.40
N ILE A 203 21.50 -5.42 -13.61
CA ILE A 203 20.39 -4.53 -13.97
C ILE A 203 19.06 -5.28 -13.90
N LEU A 204 19.00 -6.49 -14.45
CA LEU A 204 17.79 -7.32 -14.41
C LEU A 204 17.39 -7.73 -12.99
N ALA A 205 18.36 -8.12 -12.15
CA ALA A 205 18.10 -8.49 -10.76
C ALA A 205 17.65 -7.30 -9.91
N THR A 206 18.26 -6.13 -10.11
CA THR A 206 17.86 -4.88 -9.44
C THR A 206 16.47 -4.45 -9.88
N GLY A 207 16.17 -4.53 -11.18
CA GLY A 207 14.85 -4.24 -11.74
C GLY A 207 13.77 -5.18 -11.19
N ALA A 208 14.01 -6.50 -11.20
CA ALA A 208 13.10 -7.48 -10.63
C ALA A 208 12.87 -7.24 -9.13
N GLY A 209 13.92 -6.95 -8.36
CA GLY A 209 13.83 -6.60 -6.94
C GLY A 209 12.98 -5.35 -6.69
N PHE A 210 13.10 -4.33 -7.54
CA PHE A 210 12.26 -3.13 -7.46
C PHE A 210 10.77 -3.45 -7.65
N PHE A 211 10.40 -4.23 -8.67
CA PHE A 211 9.00 -4.57 -8.92
C PHE A 211 8.40 -5.44 -7.81
N VAL A 212 9.15 -6.43 -7.33
CA VAL A 212 8.73 -7.30 -6.22
C VAL A 212 8.57 -6.48 -4.94
N GLY A 213 9.54 -5.65 -4.60
CA GLY A 213 9.48 -4.80 -3.41
C GLY A 213 8.34 -3.77 -3.47
N ARG A 214 8.06 -3.21 -4.64
CA ARG A 214 6.90 -2.33 -4.87
C ARG A 214 5.58 -3.07 -4.67
N GLY A 215 5.51 -4.34 -5.05
CA GLY A 215 4.36 -5.20 -4.78
C GLY A 215 4.09 -5.32 -3.28
N PHE A 216 5.10 -5.71 -2.50
CA PHE A 216 5.00 -5.82 -1.03
C PHE A 216 4.63 -4.49 -0.36
N ASP A 217 5.23 -3.38 -0.79
CA ASP A 217 4.92 -2.06 -0.23
C ASP A 217 3.48 -1.63 -0.53
N ASN A 218 2.94 -1.95 -1.72
CA ASN A 218 1.55 -1.68 -2.05
C ASN A 218 0.59 -2.54 -1.21
N THR A 219 0.88 -3.83 -1.02
CA THR A 219 0.07 -4.72 -0.17
C THR A 219 0.05 -4.22 1.27
N ARG A 220 1.21 -3.94 1.86
CA ARG A 220 1.28 -3.41 3.24
C ARG A 220 0.58 -2.07 3.41
N ALA A 221 0.68 -1.20 2.40
CA ALA A 221 -0.02 0.08 2.42
C ALA A 221 -1.53 -0.11 2.34
N ARG A 222 -2.01 -1.05 1.52
CA ARG A 222 -3.42 -1.44 1.47
C ARG A 222 -3.89 -1.99 2.83
N ASP A 223 -3.17 -2.95 3.40
CA ASP A 223 -3.51 -3.54 4.70
C ASP A 223 -3.56 -2.46 5.80
N ALA A 224 -2.63 -1.50 5.77
CA ALA A 224 -2.61 -0.39 6.71
C ALA A 224 -3.81 0.55 6.52
N VAL A 225 -4.24 0.81 5.28
CA VAL A 225 -5.46 1.59 5.00
C VAL A 225 -6.69 0.84 5.52
N GLU A 226 -6.84 -0.44 5.18
CA GLU A 226 -7.95 -1.29 5.62
C GLU A 226 -8.04 -1.34 7.15
N GLU A 227 -6.92 -1.63 7.83
CA GLU A 227 -6.85 -1.66 9.29
C GLU A 227 -7.23 -0.31 9.93
N SER A 228 -6.86 0.78 9.28
CA SER A 228 -7.10 2.12 9.80
C SER A 228 -8.55 2.59 9.69
N ARG A 229 -9.29 2.02 8.74
CA ARG A 229 -10.71 2.30 8.50
C ARG A 229 -11.63 1.34 9.25
N LYS A 230 -11.07 0.36 9.97
CA LYS A 230 -11.88 -0.60 10.71
C LYS A 230 -12.81 0.12 11.70
N PRO A 231 -14.09 -0.28 11.76
CA PRO A 231 -15.04 0.32 12.69
C PRO A 231 -14.62 0.04 14.14
N ARG A 232 -14.72 1.05 15.01
CA ARG A 232 -14.38 0.96 16.45
C ARG A 232 -15.57 1.39 17.30
N VAL A 233 -15.80 0.70 18.41
CA VAL A 233 -16.80 1.14 19.41
C VAL A 233 -16.31 2.43 20.05
N VAL A 234 -17.20 3.40 20.21
CA VAL A 234 -16.95 4.61 20.99
C VAL A 234 -17.74 4.50 22.28
N GLU A 235 -17.02 4.39 23.40
CA GLU A 235 -17.56 4.43 24.77
C GLU A 235 -17.99 5.84 25.18
#